data_AF-A0A3Q4HKT6-F1
#
_entry.id   AF-A0A3Q4HKT6-F1
#
_cell.length_a   1.000
_cell.length_b   1.000
_cell.length_c   1.000
_cell.angle_alpha   90.00
_cell.angle_beta   90.00
_cell.angle_gamma   90.00
#
_symmetry.space_group_name_H-M   'P 1'
#
loop_
_entity.id
_entity.type
_entity.pdbx_description
1 polymer ?
#
loop_
_entity_poly.entity_id
_entity_poly.type
_entity_poly.pdbx_seq_one_letter_code
_entity_poly.pdbx_strand_id
1 'polypeptide(L)'
;MFDFCFLHPGLIDAIKPFMDHYDNVDGVSYRRAIFLFLSNIGGATINDVALDFWHSGQNREDIGMEDLEHRLRAETMESQGGFAQSELMSGHLIDFFVPFLPLEYRHIKLCARDAYAARGLETDEATLDEVAKAMLYVPKEERLFSAQGCKSIPQRINFFLP
;
A
#
# COMPACT_ATOMS: atom_id res chain seq x y z
N MET A 1 13.12 0.50 6.03
CA MET A 1 11.95 0.87 5.21
C MET A 1 11.48 2.21 5.76
N PHE A 2 11.71 3.29 5.00
CA PHE A 2 11.32 4.63 5.44
C PHE A 2 9.85 4.85 5.10
N ASP A 3 9.03 5.14 6.11
CA ASP A 3 7.62 5.51 5.93
C ASP A 3 7.56 6.99 5.52
N PHE A 4 7.16 7.24 4.29
CA PHE A 4 7.29 8.55 3.63
C PHE A 4 6.37 9.61 4.23
N CYS A 5 5.28 9.21 4.89
CA CYS A 5 4.35 10.13 5.55
C CYS A 5 4.98 10.89 6.73
N PHE A 6 6.06 10.34 7.32
CA PHE A 6 6.73 10.91 8.49
C PHE A 6 8.06 11.60 8.14
N LEU A 7 8.39 11.77 6.86
CA LEU A 7 9.57 12.51 6.48
C LEU A 7 9.36 14.01 6.72
N HIS A 8 10.30 14.60 7.46
CA HIS A 8 10.39 16.05 7.61
C HIS A 8 10.62 16.69 6.23
N PRO A 9 9.92 17.78 5.86
CA PRO A 9 10.04 18.41 4.54
C PRO A 9 11.50 18.67 4.11
N GLY A 10 12.33 19.20 5.03
CA GLY A 10 13.74 19.45 4.76
C GLY A 10 14.61 18.21 4.43
N LEU A 11 14.17 16.99 4.77
CA LEU A 11 14.86 15.78 4.32
C LEU A 11 14.52 15.46 2.87
N ILE A 12 13.30 15.80 2.43
CA ILE A 12 12.88 15.66 1.04
C ILE A 12 13.64 16.66 0.17
N ASP A 13 13.80 17.90 0.63
CA ASP A 13 14.59 18.92 -0.10
C ASP A 13 16.06 18.50 -0.26
N ALA A 14 16.61 17.81 0.74
CA ALA A 14 17.99 17.32 0.70
C ALA A 14 18.21 16.17 -0.31
N ILE A 15 17.19 15.35 -0.58
CA ILE A 15 17.32 14.23 -1.55
C ILE A 15 17.01 14.65 -2.99
N LYS A 16 16.32 15.78 -3.18
CA LYS A 16 15.86 16.29 -4.48
C LYS A 16 16.97 16.34 -5.55
N PRO A 17 18.18 16.87 -5.29
CA PRO A 17 19.22 16.99 -6.32
C PRO A 17 19.64 15.64 -6.91
N PHE A 18 19.53 14.56 -6.13
CA PHE A 18 19.90 13.21 -6.57
C PHE A 18 18.81 12.53 -7.41
N MET A 19 17.59 13.06 -7.37
CA MET A 19 16.44 12.57 -8.13
C MET A 19 16.19 13.37 -9.41
N ASP A 20 16.57 14.64 -9.41
CA ASP A 20 16.41 15.52 -10.56
C ASP A 20 17.34 15.11 -11.72
N HIS A 21 17.05 15.59 -12.92
CA HIS A 21 17.67 15.15 -14.18
C HIS A 21 19.11 15.67 -14.38
N TYR A 22 19.82 16.04 -13.31
CA TYR A 22 21.20 16.52 -13.40
C TYR A 22 22.14 15.45 -13.97
N ASP A 23 23.13 15.87 -14.76
CA ASP A 23 24.14 14.95 -15.32
C ASP A 23 25.08 14.41 -14.22
N ASN A 24 25.41 15.26 -13.25
CA ASN A 24 26.10 14.89 -12.03
C ASN A 24 25.61 15.72 -10.83
N VAL A 25 25.78 15.16 -9.63
CA VAL A 25 25.78 15.87 -8.36
C VAL A 25 27.13 15.56 -7.71
N ASP A 26 27.92 16.59 -7.41
CA ASP A 26 29.29 16.47 -6.87
C ASP A 26 30.20 15.50 -7.67
N GLY A 27 30.03 15.46 -9.00
CA GLY A 27 30.82 14.58 -9.88
C GLY A 27 30.31 13.13 -9.99
N VAL A 28 29.20 12.78 -9.33
CA VAL A 28 28.58 11.45 -9.38
C VAL A 28 27.25 11.51 -10.14
N SER A 29 27.02 10.57 -11.06
CA SER A 29 25.75 10.48 -11.80
C SER A 29 24.77 9.52 -11.10
N TYR A 30 23.57 10.01 -10.80
CA TYR A 30 22.51 9.27 -10.12
C TYR A 30 21.42 8.74 -11.07
N ARG A 31 21.58 8.91 -12.39
CA ARG A 31 20.60 8.49 -13.42
C ARG A 31 20.30 6.99 -13.48
N ARG A 32 21.09 6.16 -12.79
CA ARG A 32 20.89 4.71 -12.68
C ARG A 32 20.40 4.27 -11.30
N ALA A 33 20.20 5.21 -10.39
CA ALA A 33 19.63 4.93 -9.08
C ALA A 33 18.10 4.78 -9.19
N ILE A 34 17.52 4.00 -8.28
CA ILE A 34 16.07 3.82 -8.16
C ILE A 34 15.67 4.33 -6.78
N PHE A 35 14.71 5.24 -6.75
CA PHE A 35 14.13 5.77 -5.52
C PHE A 35 12.73 5.18 -5.33
N LEU A 36 12.52 4.48 -4.20
CA LEU A 36 11.23 3.88 -3.86
C LEU A 36 10.65 4.57 -2.63
N PHE A 37 9.50 5.21 -2.81
CA PHE A 37 8.76 5.87 -1.75
C PHE A 37 7.55 5.03 -1.37
N LEU A 38 7.33 4.87 -0.07
CA LEU A 38 6.25 4.07 0.47
C LEU A 38 5.43 4.96 1.38
N SER A 39 4.15 5.13 1.04
CA SER A 39 3.24 6.01 1.73
C SER A 39 1.86 5.36 1.82
N ASN A 40 1.13 5.70 2.88
CA ASN A 40 -0.28 5.36 3.02
C ASN A 40 -1.21 6.50 2.56
N ILE A 41 -0.66 7.60 2.04
CA ILE A 41 -1.44 8.71 1.46
C ILE A 41 -2.23 8.20 0.27
N GLY A 42 -3.48 8.64 0.11
CA GLY A 42 -4.38 8.10 -0.90
C GLY A 42 -5.06 6.78 -0.51
N GLY A 43 -4.75 6.23 0.67
CA GLY A 43 -5.33 4.96 1.12
C GLY A 43 -6.85 5.01 1.28
N ALA A 44 -7.40 6.16 1.71
CA ALA A 44 -8.84 6.35 1.79
C ALA A 44 -9.48 6.32 0.39
N THR A 45 -8.98 7.13 -0.54
CA THR A 45 -9.42 7.13 -1.95
C THR A 45 -9.35 5.76 -2.59
N ILE A 46 -8.26 5.02 -2.40
CA ILE A 46 -8.09 3.67 -2.95
C ILE A 46 -9.16 2.72 -2.40
N ASN A 47 -9.44 2.79 -1.10
CA ASN A 47 -10.46 1.95 -0.48
C ASN A 47 -11.87 2.30 -0.99
N ASP A 48 -12.16 3.59 -1.17
CA ASP A 48 -13.45 4.06 -1.69
C ASP A 48 -13.68 3.57 -3.12
N VAL A 49 -12.68 3.69 -4.00
CA VAL A 49 -12.77 3.17 -5.38
C VAL A 49 -12.97 1.66 -5.39
N ALA A 50 -12.22 0.92 -4.56
CA ALA A 50 -12.38 -0.53 -4.46
C ALA A 50 -13.78 -0.93 -3.96
N LEU A 51 -14.36 -0.15 -3.05
CA LEU A 51 -15.71 -0.36 -2.54
C LEU A 51 -16.78 -0.04 -3.59
N ASP A 52 -16.61 1.05 -4.35
CA ASP A 52 -17.50 1.46 -5.44
C ASP A 52 -17.61 0.37 -6.53
N PHE A 53 -16.46 -0.20 -6.93
CA PHE A 53 -16.41 -1.32 -7.88
C PHE A 53 -17.16 -2.55 -7.35
N TRP A 54 -16.94 -2.87 -6.07
CA TRP A 54 -17.62 -3.99 -5.44
C TRP A 54 -19.15 -3.79 -5.38
N HIS A 55 -19.61 -2.60 -4.98
CA HIS A 55 -21.04 -2.26 -4.98
C HIS A 55 -21.66 -2.30 -6.39
N SER A 56 -20.86 -1.99 -7.41
CA SER A 56 -21.28 -2.05 -8.81
C SER A 56 -21.21 -3.47 -9.41
N GLY A 57 -20.78 -4.47 -8.62
CA GLY A 57 -20.64 -5.86 -9.06
C GLY A 57 -19.50 -6.09 -10.04
N GLN A 58 -18.54 -5.17 -10.12
CA GLN A 58 -17.35 -5.27 -10.96
C GLN A 58 -16.25 -6.07 -10.26
N ASN A 59 -15.32 -6.64 -11.02
CA ASN A 59 -14.21 -7.36 -10.43
C ASN A 59 -13.15 -6.37 -9.93
N ARG A 60 -12.44 -6.76 -8.88
CA ARG A 60 -11.26 -6.03 -8.38
C ARG A 60 -10.22 -5.83 -9.49
N GLU A 61 -10.05 -6.85 -10.32
CA GLU A 61 -9.07 -6.90 -11.40
C GLU A 61 -9.39 -5.92 -12.54
N ASP A 62 -10.60 -5.37 -12.57
CA ASP A 62 -11.04 -4.37 -13.54
C ASP A 62 -10.66 -2.93 -13.10
N ILE A 63 -10.16 -2.73 -11.87
CA ILE A 63 -9.73 -1.41 -11.37
C ILE A 63 -8.45 -1.00 -12.10
N GLY A 64 -8.57 0.03 -12.95
CA GLY A 64 -7.47 0.60 -13.71
C GLY A 64 -6.76 1.74 -12.96
N MET A 65 -5.60 2.14 -13.50
CA MET A 65 -4.91 3.33 -12.99
C MET A 65 -5.73 4.61 -13.26
N GLU A 66 -6.51 4.63 -14.34
CA GLU A 66 -7.38 5.75 -14.72
C GLU A 66 -8.47 6.05 -13.68
N ASP A 67 -8.94 5.04 -12.95
CA ASP A 67 -9.93 5.19 -11.87
C ASP A 67 -9.32 5.85 -10.61
N LEU A 68 -8.01 5.68 -10.43
CA LEU A 68 -7.28 6.07 -9.21
C LEU A 68 -6.49 7.36 -9.40
N GLU A 69 -5.86 7.56 -10.55
CA GLU A 69 -4.83 8.59 -10.76
C GLU A 69 -5.35 10.00 -10.47
N HIS A 70 -6.50 10.36 -11.01
CA HIS A 70 -7.06 11.69 -10.83
C HIS A 70 -7.37 11.97 -9.34
N ARG A 71 -7.96 10.98 -8.65
CA ARG A 71 -8.35 11.13 -7.24
C ARG A 71 -7.14 11.13 -6.31
N LEU A 72 -6.15 10.28 -6.59
CA LEU A 72 -4.89 10.22 -5.85
C LEU A 72 -4.09 11.52 -5.99
N ARG A 73 -4.02 12.09 -7.19
CA ARG A 73 -3.37 13.39 -7.43
C ARG A 73 -4.09 14.50 -6.66
N ALA A 74 -5.41 14.54 -6.69
CA ALA A 74 -6.21 15.52 -5.96
C ALA A 74 -5.98 15.43 -4.43
N GLU A 75 -6.10 14.24 -3.84
CA GLU A 75 -5.90 14.04 -2.39
C GLU A 75 -4.47 14.40 -1.97
N THR A 76 -3.48 14.06 -2.79
CA THR A 76 -2.08 14.39 -2.51
C THR A 76 -1.84 15.90 -2.52
N MET A 77 -2.51 16.65 -3.40
CA MET A 77 -2.42 18.12 -3.44
C MET A 77 -3.15 18.79 -2.26
N GLU A 78 -4.21 18.18 -1.73
CA GLU A 78 -5.01 18.72 -0.62
C GLU A 78 -4.48 18.33 0.77
N SER A 79 -3.79 17.19 0.89
CA SER A 79 -3.33 16.69 2.18
C SER A 79 -2.31 17.64 2.83
N GLN A 80 -2.44 17.91 4.14
CA GLN A 80 -1.47 18.73 4.86
C GLN A 80 -0.40 17.85 5.49
N GLY A 81 0.81 17.85 4.92
CA GLY A 81 1.95 17.08 5.39
C GLY A 81 3.18 17.24 4.49
N GLY A 82 4.34 16.77 4.95
CA GLY A 82 5.62 16.97 4.27
C GLY A 82 5.69 16.39 2.85
N PHE A 83 4.86 15.41 2.52
CA PHE A 83 4.77 14.86 1.15
C PHE A 83 4.03 15.80 0.18
N ALA A 84 2.85 16.28 0.57
CA ALA A 84 2.03 17.18 -0.22
C ALA A 84 2.64 18.57 -0.40
N GLN A 85 3.39 19.03 0.60
CA GLN A 85 4.16 20.26 0.55
C GLN A 85 5.56 20.09 -0.04
N SER A 86 6.01 18.86 -0.29
CA SER A 86 7.33 18.67 -0.88
C SER A 86 7.34 19.04 -2.35
N GLU A 87 8.41 19.70 -2.77
CA GLU A 87 8.64 20.02 -4.18
C GLU A 87 8.85 18.78 -5.07
N LEU A 88 8.79 17.56 -4.51
CA LEU A 88 8.80 16.32 -5.31
C LEU A 88 7.56 16.19 -6.18
N MET A 89 6.40 16.60 -5.64
CA MET A 89 5.13 16.54 -6.39
C MET A 89 5.01 17.71 -7.37
N SER A 90 5.40 18.92 -6.96
CA SER A 90 5.40 20.09 -7.85
C SER A 90 6.50 20.06 -8.92
N GLY A 91 7.60 19.35 -8.66
CA GLY A 91 8.72 19.16 -9.59
C GLY A 91 8.58 17.97 -10.55
N HIS A 92 7.46 17.24 -10.54
CA HIS A 92 7.25 16.04 -11.36
C HIS A 92 8.34 14.97 -11.21
N LEU A 93 8.92 14.82 -10.01
CA LEU A 93 10.02 13.89 -9.75
C LEU A 93 9.56 12.45 -9.48
N ILE A 94 8.26 12.19 -9.57
CA ILE A 94 7.68 10.84 -9.46
C ILE A 94 7.29 10.37 -10.86
N ASP A 95 7.97 9.33 -11.33
CA ASP A 95 7.70 8.72 -12.63
C ASP A 95 6.38 7.93 -12.65
N PHE A 96 6.14 7.12 -11.61
CA PHE A 96 5.00 6.21 -11.53
C PHE A 96 4.41 6.14 -10.13
N PHE A 97 3.08 6.08 -10.08
CA PHE A 97 2.33 5.70 -8.89
C PHE A 97 1.94 4.23 -8.97
N VAL A 98 2.17 3.48 -7.90
CA VAL A 98 1.81 2.06 -7.79
C VAL A 98 0.86 1.88 -6.61
N PRO A 99 -0.47 1.90 -6.83
CA PRO A 99 -1.44 1.78 -5.76
C PRO A 99 -1.56 0.33 -5.26
N PHE A 100 -1.72 0.18 -3.94
CA PHE A 100 -1.93 -1.11 -3.29
C PHE A 100 -3.38 -1.21 -2.82
N LEU A 101 -4.17 -2.01 -3.52
CA LEU A 101 -5.59 -2.21 -3.23
C LEU A 101 -5.80 -3.00 -1.91
N PRO A 102 -6.87 -2.73 -1.15
CA PRO A 102 -7.15 -3.40 0.13
C PRO A 102 -7.31 -4.92 -0.03
N LEU A 103 -6.94 -5.70 0.99
CA LEU A 103 -6.96 -7.16 0.90
C LEU A 103 -8.30 -7.74 1.34
N GLU A 104 -8.98 -8.43 0.44
CA GLU A 104 -10.17 -9.24 0.72
C GLU A 104 -9.88 -10.52 1.52
N TYR A 105 -10.94 -11.14 2.05
CA TYR A 105 -10.91 -12.41 2.77
C TYR A 105 -10.09 -13.52 2.07
N ARG A 106 -10.23 -13.67 0.74
CA ARG A 106 -9.45 -14.67 -0.04
C ARG A 106 -7.94 -14.46 0.09
N HIS A 107 -7.48 -13.20 0.08
CA HIS A 107 -6.06 -12.87 0.20
C HIS A 107 -5.54 -13.15 1.60
N ILE A 108 -6.38 -12.97 2.63
CA ILE A 108 -6.02 -13.30 4.02
C ILE A 108 -5.77 -14.80 4.18
N LYS A 109 -6.58 -15.66 3.53
CA LYS A 109 -6.32 -17.11 3.51
C LYS A 109 -4.99 -17.45 2.83
N LEU A 110 -4.64 -16.78 1.73
CA LEU A 110 -3.34 -16.96 1.07
C LEU A 110 -2.18 -16.57 2.00
N CYS A 111 -2.27 -15.41 2.64
CA CYS A 111 -1.24 -14.97 3.59
C CYS A 111 -1.13 -15.90 4.81
N ALA A 112 -2.24 -16.46 5.30
CA ALA A 112 -2.22 -17.44 6.37
C ALA A 112 -1.50 -18.72 5.92
N ARG A 113 -1.79 -19.21 4.71
CA ARG A 113 -1.09 -20.37 4.13
C ARG A 113 0.41 -20.13 4.04
N ASP A 114 0.83 -18.97 3.54
CA ASP A 114 2.25 -18.61 3.46
C ASP A 114 2.89 -18.50 4.85
N ALA A 115 2.17 -18.02 5.86
CA ALA A 115 2.66 -17.92 7.23
C ALA A 115 2.87 -19.31 7.88
N TYR A 116 2.01 -20.30 7.58
CA TYR A 116 2.22 -21.68 7.99
C TYR A 116 3.41 -22.32 7.24
N ALA A 117 3.48 -22.14 5.93
CA ALA A 117 4.55 -22.66 5.09
C ALA A 117 5.93 -22.11 5.50
N ALA A 118 6.01 -20.83 5.86
CA ALA A 118 7.24 -20.21 6.38
C ALA A 118 7.76 -20.85 7.67
N ARG A 119 6.93 -21.65 8.36
CA ARG A 119 7.29 -22.41 9.56
C ARG A 119 7.44 -23.91 9.30
N GLY A 120 7.33 -24.35 8.05
CA GLY A 120 7.36 -25.76 7.68
C GLY A 120 6.15 -26.54 8.19
N LEU A 121 5.01 -25.87 8.37
CA LEU A 121 3.77 -26.48 8.83
C LEU A 121 2.79 -26.61 7.67
N GLU A 122 2.17 -27.78 7.57
CA GLU A 122 1.00 -27.99 6.71
C GLU A 122 -0.26 -27.52 7.45
N THR A 123 -1.23 -27.00 6.70
CA THR A 123 -2.49 -26.50 7.24
C THR A 123 -3.63 -26.85 6.30
N ASP A 124 -4.83 -27.07 6.84
CA ASP A 124 -6.01 -27.37 6.05
C ASP A 124 -6.85 -26.12 5.78
N GLU A 125 -7.77 -26.22 4.82
CA GLU A 125 -8.63 -25.09 4.45
C GLU A 125 -9.53 -24.60 5.59
N ALA A 126 -9.88 -25.49 6.54
CA ALA A 126 -10.67 -25.14 7.71
C ALA A 126 -9.89 -24.24 8.66
N THR A 127 -8.63 -24.57 8.95
CA THR A 127 -7.75 -23.76 9.80
C THR A 127 -7.47 -22.40 9.17
N LEU A 128 -7.25 -22.35 7.86
CA LEU A 128 -7.08 -21.10 7.11
C LEU A 128 -8.31 -20.20 7.22
N ASP A 129 -9.50 -20.79 7.15
CA ASP A 129 -10.78 -20.09 7.27
C ASP A 129 -10.99 -19.52 8.69
N GLU A 130 -10.62 -20.27 9.74
CA GLU A 130 -10.69 -19.80 11.13
C GLU A 130 -9.70 -18.65 11.40
N VAL A 131 -8.47 -18.74 10.89
CA VAL A 131 -7.51 -17.63 10.96
C VAL A 131 -8.06 -16.39 10.26
N ALA A 132 -8.63 -16.56 9.06
CA ALA A 132 -9.18 -15.45 8.28
C ALA A 132 -10.42 -14.84 8.94
N LYS A 133 -11.33 -15.64 9.51
CA LYS A 133 -12.50 -15.17 10.29
C LYS A 133 -12.10 -14.35 11.52
N ALA A 134 -10.97 -14.71 12.13
CA ALA A 134 -10.46 -14.00 13.29
C ALA A 134 -9.94 -12.59 12.94
N MET A 135 -9.77 -12.22 11.68
CA MET A 135 -9.28 -10.89 11.31
C MET A 135 -10.39 -9.82 11.42
N LEU A 136 -9.96 -8.56 11.54
CA LEU A 136 -10.86 -7.41 11.53
C LEU A 136 -11.11 -6.97 10.08
N TYR A 137 -12.38 -6.81 9.71
CA TYR A 137 -12.79 -6.38 8.38
C TYR A 137 -13.57 -5.07 8.40
N VAL A 138 -13.45 -4.31 7.32
CA VAL A 138 -14.09 -3.02 7.06
C VAL A 138 -14.65 -2.98 5.63
N PRO A 139 -15.68 -2.16 5.36
CA PRO A 139 -16.60 -1.55 6.33
C PRO A 139 -17.31 -2.59 7.23
N LYS A 140 -17.92 -2.15 8.34
CA LYS A 140 -18.41 -3.07 9.40
C LYS A 140 -19.61 -3.89 8.94
N GLU A 141 -20.39 -3.32 8.03
CA GLU A 141 -21.64 -3.82 7.51
C GLU A 141 -21.37 -4.97 6.51
N GLU A 142 -20.48 -4.73 5.54
CA GLU A 142 -20.13 -5.70 4.50
C GLU A 142 -18.98 -6.64 4.89
N ARG A 143 -18.11 -6.24 5.84
CA ARG A 143 -16.92 -6.98 6.30
C ARG A 143 -16.04 -7.49 5.14
N LEU A 144 -15.78 -6.62 4.17
CA LEU A 144 -15.16 -7.00 2.91
C LEU A 144 -13.62 -7.02 2.93
N PHE A 145 -13.02 -5.94 3.42
CA PHE A 145 -11.58 -5.70 3.36
C PHE A 145 -10.92 -5.86 4.73
N SER A 146 -9.75 -6.47 4.81
CA SER A 146 -9.00 -6.58 6.07
C SER A 146 -8.43 -5.23 6.48
N ALA A 147 -8.77 -4.78 7.69
CA ALA A 147 -8.36 -3.49 8.24
C ALA A 147 -6.83 -3.34 8.38
N GLN A 148 -6.10 -4.45 8.45
CA GLN A 148 -4.65 -4.48 8.64
C GLN A 148 -3.93 -5.26 7.54
N GLY A 149 -4.63 -5.65 6.47
CA GLY A 149 -4.12 -6.57 5.47
C GLY A 149 -3.56 -7.84 6.12
N CYS A 150 -2.35 -8.23 5.73
CA CYS A 150 -1.68 -9.43 6.24
C CYS A 150 -0.72 -9.19 7.41
N LYS A 151 -0.63 -7.95 7.93
CA LYS A 151 0.42 -7.53 8.89
C LYS A 151 0.45 -8.37 10.17
N SER A 152 -0.71 -8.72 10.71
CA SER A 152 -0.83 -9.44 11.99
C SER A 152 -1.01 -10.95 11.85
N ILE A 153 -1.08 -11.48 10.62
CA ILE A 153 -1.30 -12.90 10.35
C ILE A 153 -0.18 -13.79 10.94
N PRO A 154 1.13 -13.46 10.78
CA PRO A 154 2.18 -14.30 11.34
C PRO A 154 2.09 -14.48 12.86
N GLN A 155 1.57 -13.49 13.59
CA GLN A 155 1.28 -13.60 15.02
C GLN A 155 -0.05 -14.31 15.27
N ARG A 156 -1.06 -14.09 14.42
CA ARG A 156 -2.41 -14.66 14.55
C ARG A 156 -2.40 -16.18 14.47
N ILE A 157 -1.60 -16.76 13.57
CA ILE A 157 -1.54 -18.22 13.40
C ILE A 157 -1.10 -18.97 14.66
N ASN A 158 -0.39 -18.31 15.59
CA ASN A 158 0.03 -18.91 16.87
C ASN A 158 -1.14 -19.39 17.73
N PHE A 159 -2.31 -18.78 17.60
CA PHE A 159 -3.50 -19.16 18.36
C PHE A 159 -4.22 -20.38 17.79
N PHE A 160 -3.80 -20.84 16.61
CA PHE A 160 -4.41 -21.94 15.85
C PHE A 160 -3.41 -23.07 15.60
N LEU A 161 -2.20 -22.98 16.16
CA LEU A 161 -1.26 -24.09 16.18
C LEU A 161 -1.81 -25.22 17.08
N PRO A 162 -1.54 -26.48 16.72
CA PRO A 162 -1.88 -27.64 17.57
C PRO A 162 -1.13 -27.64 18.90
#